data_AF-A0A939VG30-F1
#
_entry.id   AF-A0A939VG30-F1
#
_cell.length_a   1.000
_cell.length_b   1.000
_cell.length_c   1.000
_cell.angle_alpha   90.00
_cell.angle_beta   90.00
_cell.angle_gamma   90.00
#
_symmetry.space_group_name_H-M   'P 1'
#
loop_
_entity.id
_entity.type
_entity.pdbx_description
1 polymer ?
#
loop_
_entity_poly.entity_id
_entity_poly.type
_entity_poly.pdbx_seq_one_letter_code
_entity_poly.pdbx_strand_id
1 'polypeptide(L)'
;QKAGNTEPYVFGANGMQVGPDEVYFSWLPESEDSKINYTGADGKLGFGEMPGRPDFVVAVNHVSRKKYPINWKLGIYRTDNNGGLGSKVNGGSPRPYNIAKFSEFYLIAAEAAVKLNKNEEARNLVNVLRARAGKQTFNQNDRVSVSIDNSAAMVAATPATITIDYILDERSREFWGEGYRWYDLVRTQTWAKRASTYRIAGDGYTDKDLKTYTRTIPANYYIRPIPQGQLDGMEMTDEEKANYQNPAYRN
;
A
#
# COMPACT_ATOMS: atom_id res chain seq x y z
N GLN A 1 -11.81 -18.21 -9.11
CA GLN A 1 -13.05 -18.86 -9.57
C GLN A 1 -12.72 -20.28 -9.97
N LYS A 2 -13.52 -21.24 -9.49
CA LYS A 2 -13.54 -22.63 -9.96
C LYS A 2 -13.98 -22.62 -11.43
N ALA A 3 -13.12 -23.05 -12.33
CA ALA A 3 -13.52 -23.43 -13.68
C ALA A 3 -14.13 -24.84 -13.63
N GLY A 4 -15.32 -24.99 -13.04
CA GLY A 4 -16.05 -26.27 -13.01
C GLY A 4 -15.55 -27.35 -12.04
N ASN A 5 -14.62 -27.07 -11.12
CA ASN A 5 -14.12 -28.06 -10.16
C ASN A 5 -15.08 -28.27 -8.96
N THR A 6 -15.58 -29.49 -8.75
CA THR A 6 -16.52 -29.87 -7.68
C THR A 6 -15.86 -30.23 -6.34
N GLU A 7 -14.54 -30.42 -6.29
CA GLU A 7 -13.82 -30.83 -5.08
C GLU A 7 -13.97 -29.82 -3.93
N PRO A 8 -14.00 -30.28 -2.66
CA PRO A 8 -14.13 -29.39 -1.51
C PRO A 8 -12.83 -28.59 -1.23
N TYR A 9 -11.77 -28.78 -2.01
CA TYR A 9 -10.48 -28.11 -1.86
C TYR A 9 -9.95 -27.56 -3.20
N VAL A 10 -8.94 -26.70 -3.12
CA VAL A 10 -8.05 -26.35 -4.23
C VAL A 10 -6.64 -26.79 -3.89
N PHE A 11 -5.81 -27.03 -4.90
CA PHE A 11 -4.38 -27.20 -4.67
C PHE A 11 -3.73 -25.84 -4.42
N GLY A 12 -3.06 -25.75 -3.28
CA GLY A 12 -2.17 -24.65 -2.88
C GLY A 12 -0.72 -24.94 -3.26
N ALA A 13 0.21 -24.43 -2.46
CA ALA A 13 1.64 -24.69 -2.60
C ALA A 13 1.98 -26.16 -2.33
N ASN A 14 3.10 -26.63 -2.88
CA ASN A 14 3.63 -27.98 -2.69
C ASN A 14 2.65 -29.10 -3.08
N GLY A 15 1.65 -28.82 -3.91
CA GLY A 15 0.59 -29.77 -4.27
C GLY A 15 -0.33 -30.15 -3.11
N MET A 16 -0.33 -29.39 -2.02
CA MET A 16 -1.17 -29.64 -0.85
C MET A 16 -2.57 -29.09 -1.04
N GLN A 17 -3.55 -29.69 -0.36
CA GLN A 17 -4.94 -29.26 -0.41
C GLN A 17 -5.16 -28.06 0.51
N VAL A 18 -5.95 -27.09 0.05
CA VAL A 18 -6.44 -25.93 0.80
C VAL A 18 -7.95 -25.91 0.70
N GLY A 19 -8.62 -26.05 1.84
CA GLY A 19 -10.07 -26.04 1.98
C GLY A 19 -10.68 -24.64 2.12
N PRO A 20 -12.00 -24.54 2.31
CA PRO A 20 -12.66 -23.30 2.67
C PRO A 20 -12.10 -22.78 3.98
N ASP A 21 -12.02 -21.44 4.11
CA ASP A 21 -11.51 -20.74 5.28
C ASP A 21 -10.03 -20.93 5.66
N GLU A 22 -9.33 -21.85 4.99
CA GLU A 22 -7.89 -22.00 5.13
C GLU A 22 -7.11 -20.89 4.40
N VAL A 23 -5.84 -20.75 4.79
CA VAL A 23 -4.94 -19.75 4.23
C VAL A 23 -4.44 -20.25 2.87
N TYR A 24 -4.74 -19.51 1.81
CA TYR A 24 -4.22 -19.82 0.47
C TYR A 24 -2.92 -19.07 0.15
N PHE A 25 -2.69 -17.94 0.82
CA PHE A 25 -1.55 -17.07 0.57
C PHE A 25 -1.15 -16.25 1.81
N SER A 26 0.14 -16.14 2.09
CA SER A 26 0.71 -15.36 3.19
C SER A 26 1.83 -14.41 2.79
N TRP A 27 1.91 -13.27 3.46
CA TRP A 27 3.10 -12.41 3.44
C TRP A 27 4.04 -12.76 4.59
N LEU A 28 5.31 -13.01 4.30
CA LEU A 28 6.30 -13.38 5.30
C LEU A 28 7.29 -12.24 5.58
N PRO A 29 7.82 -12.13 6.80
CA PRO A 29 8.89 -11.18 7.08
C PRO A 29 10.13 -11.52 6.24
N GLU A 30 10.96 -10.51 5.96
CA GLU A 30 12.21 -10.65 5.20
C GLU A 30 13.18 -11.67 5.82
N SER A 31 13.11 -11.90 7.13
CA SER A 31 13.90 -12.92 7.84
C SER A 31 13.62 -14.35 7.37
N GLU A 32 12.47 -14.59 6.75
CA GLU A 32 12.05 -15.92 6.27
C GLU A 32 12.35 -16.11 4.77
N ASP A 33 12.85 -15.08 4.08
CA ASP A 33 13.03 -15.08 2.62
C ASP A 33 13.91 -16.23 2.11
N SER A 34 14.97 -16.57 2.85
CA SER A 34 15.88 -17.67 2.49
C SER A 34 15.21 -19.05 2.46
N LYS A 35 14.03 -19.18 3.06
CA LYS A 35 13.24 -20.43 3.10
C LYS A 35 12.23 -20.50 1.95
N ILE A 36 12.08 -19.44 1.16
CA ILE A 36 11.07 -19.34 0.11
C ILE A 36 11.68 -19.74 -1.24
N ASN A 37 11.03 -20.68 -1.92
CA ASN A 37 11.37 -21.08 -3.28
C ASN A 37 10.39 -20.45 -4.28
N TYR A 38 10.86 -19.48 -5.07
CA TYR A 38 10.05 -18.81 -6.11
C TYR A 38 10.09 -19.59 -7.43
N THR A 39 9.26 -20.62 -7.53
CA THR A 39 9.14 -21.50 -8.70
C THR A 39 8.14 -20.99 -9.75
N GLY A 40 7.22 -20.09 -9.35
CA GLY A 40 6.08 -19.69 -10.16
C GLY A 40 5.00 -20.78 -10.27
N ALA A 41 5.00 -21.76 -9.36
CA ALA A 41 4.05 -22.87 -9.34
C ALA A 41 2.57 -22.44 -9.26
N ASP A 42 2.28 -21.25 -8.76
CA ASP A 42 0.92 -20.68 -8.75
C ASP A 42 0.41 -20.31 -10.17
N GLY A 43 1.33 -20.20 -11.14
CA GLY A 43 1.07 -20.01 -12.56
C GLY A 43 0.47 -18.66 -12.96
N LYS A 44 0.31 -17.70 -12.03
CA LYS A 44 -0.41 -16.44 -12.30
C LYS A 44 0.20 -15.18 -11.72
N LEU A 45 0.77 -15.24 -10.52
CA LEU A 45 1.26 -14.11 -9.74
C LEU A 45 2.71 -14.32 -9.30
N GLY A 46 3.25 -15.54 -9.45
CA GLY A 46 4.66 -15.84 -9.22
C GLY A 46 5.01 -16.00 -7.75
N PHE A 47 4.07 -16.52 -6.97
CA PHE A 47 4.26 -16.73 -5.55
C PHE A 47 5.29 -17.82 -5.30
N GLY A 48 5.93 -17.73 -4.14
CA GLY A 48 6.87 -18.74 -3.67
C GLY A 48 6.17 -19.86 -2.90
N GLU A 49 6.92 -20.92 -2.70
CA GLU A 49 6.54 -22.10 -1.92
C GLU A 49 7.56 -22.28 -0.80
N MET A 50 7.12 -22.74 0.35
CA MET A 50 8.00 -23.09 1.46
C MET A 50 7.69 -24.53 1.88
N PRO A 51 8.69 -25.39 2.10
CA PRO A 51 8.44 -26.79 2.43
C PRO A 51 7.50 -26.96 3.63
N GLY A 52 6.53 -27.85 3.50
CA GLY A 52 5.56 -28.17 4.56
C GLY A 52 4.41 -27.17 4.72
N ARG A 53 4.30 -26.16 3.85
CA ARG A 53 3.18 -25.20 3.87
C ARG A 53 2.20 -25.46 2.73
N PRO A 54 0.88 -25.48 3.02
CA PRO A 54 -0.13 -25.58 1.97
C PRO A 54 -0.38 -24.24 1.27
N ASP A 55 0.00 -23.12 1.87
CA ASP A 55 -0.23 -21.78 1.33
C ASP A 55 0.97 -21.26 0.54
N PHE A 56 0.67 -20.48 -0.50
CA PHE A 56 1.70 -19.75 -1.24
C PHE A 56 2.24 -18.58 -0.42
N VAL A 57 3.50 -18.23 -0.61
CA VAL A 57 4.16 -17.21 0.22
C VAL A 57 4.92 -16.20 -0.61
N VAL A 58 4.96 -14.95 -0.14
CA VAL A 58 5.86 -13.92 -0.65
C VAL A 58 6.45 -13.17 0.54
N ALA A 59 7.78 -12.99 0.56
CA ALA A 59 8.40 -12.15 1.56
C ALA A 59 8.12 -10.67 1.29
N VAL A 60 7.93 -9.86 2.34
CA VAL A 60 7.53 -8.44 2.22
C VAL A 60 8.51 -7.56 1.43
N ASN A 61 9.77 -7.97 1.32
CA ASN A 61 10.79 -7.31 0.50
C ASN A 61 10.70 -7.68 -0.99
N HIS A 62 9.84 -8.63 -1.40
CA HIS A 62 9.62 -9.07 -2.79
C HIS A 62 8.35 -8.49 -3.42
N VAL A 63 7.84 -7.39 -2.85
CA VAL A 63 6.72 -6.64 -3.44
C VAL A 63 7.10 -6.23 -4.87
N SER A 64 6.19 -6.49 -5.81
CA SER A 64 6.32 -6.12 -7.23
C SER A 64 5.02 -5.52 -7.75
N ARG A 65 5.01 -5.06 -9.00
CA ARG A 65 3.75 -4.63 -9.65
C ARG A 65 2.73 -5.76 -9.77
N LYS A 66 3.17 -7.02 -9.76
CA LYS A 66 2.31 -8.21 -9.76
C LYS A 66 1.96 -8.68 -8.35
N LYS A 67 2.91 -8.59 -7.42
CA LYS A 67 2.80 -9.02 -6.02
C LYS A 67 2.65 -7.77 -5.15
N TYR A 68 1.47 -7.15 -5.15
CA TYR A 68 1.22 -5.92 -4.41
C TYR A 68 0.07 -6.07 -3.40
N PRO A 69 0.26 -5.77 -2.10
CA PRO A 69 -0.73 -6.07 -1.06
C PRO A 69 -1.96 -5.13 -1.03
N ILE A 70 -2.32 -4.45 -2.13
CA ILE A 70 -3.37 -3.40 -2.10
C ILE A 70 -4.74 -3.93 -1.67
N ASN A 71 -5.09 -5.14 -2.09
CA ASN A 71 -6.38 -5.77 -1.77
C ASN A 71 -6.46 -6.31 -0.34
N TRP A 72 -5.43 -6.10 0.49
CA TRP A 72 -5.45 -6.47 1.90
C TRP A 72 -5.98 -5.36 2.80
N LYS A 73 -5.73 -4.10 2.42
CA LYS A 73 -6.31 -2.94 3.11
C LYS A 73 -7.63 -2.50 2.50
N LEU A 74 -7.68 -2.47 1.17
CA LEU A 74 -8.84 -1.97 0.43
C LEU A 74 -9.71 -3.05 -0.19
N GLY A 75 -9.20 -4.28 -0.32
CA GLY A 75 -9.96 -5.39 -0.86
C GLY A 75 -10.84 -6.02 0.20
N ILE A 76 -11.87 -6.73 -0.26
CA ILE A 76 -12.74 -7.49 0.64
C ILE A 76 -12.42 -8.97 0.55
N TYR A 77 -12.49 -9.64 1.70
CA TYR A 77 -12.78 -11.07 1.69
C TYR A 77 -14.24 -11.25 1.27
N ARG A 78 -14.46 -12.00 0.20
CA ARG A 78 -15.77 -12.26 -0.39
C ARG A 78 -16.34 -13.55 0.18
N THR A 79 -17.39 -13.42 1.01
CA THR A 79 -18.15 -14.53 1.60
C THR A 79 -19.37 -14.92 0.77
N ASP A 80 -19.69 -14.16 -0.29
CA ASP A 80 -20.74 -14.43 -1.29
C ASP A 80 -20.39 -15.59 -2.23
N ASN A 81 -19.67 -16.59 -1.73
CA ASN A 81 -19.20 -17.76 -2.47
C ASN A 81 -20.16 -18.97 -2.37
N ASN A 82 -21.31 -18.82 -1.70
CA ASN A 82 -22.30 -19.88 -1.46
C ASN A 82 -21.69 -21.18 -0.89
N GLY A 83 -20.74 -21.04 0.05
CA GLY A 83 -20.00 -22.18 0.62
C GLY A 83 -18.87 -22.73 -0.26
N GLY A 84 -18.61 -22.12 -1.41
CA GLY A 84 -17.47 -22.45 -2.29
C GLY A 84 -16.17 -21.78 -1.85
N LEU A 85 -15.06 -22.14 -2.50
CA LEU A 85 -13.71 -21.69 -2.11
C LEU A 85 -13.38 -20.18 -2.37
N GLY A 86 -14.34 -19.39 -2.85
CA GLY A 86 -14.14 -17.96 -3.14
C GLY A 86 -13.18 -17.67 -4.31
N SER A 87 -12.71 -16.43 -4.43
CA SER A 87 -11.61 -16.06 -5.34
C SER A 87 -10.26 -16.36 -4.68
N LYS A 88 -9.30 -16.88 -5.47
CA LYS A 88 -7.94 -17.25 -5.00
C LYS A 88 -7.19 -16.10 -4.30
N VAL A 89 -7.59 -14.85 -4.57
CA VAL A 89 -7.12 -13.62 -3.92
C VAL A 89 -8.32 -12.69 -3.69
N ASN A 90 -8.24 -11.80 -2.69
CA ASN A 90 -9.26 -10.77 -2.44
C ASN A 90 -9.57 -9.97 -3.72
N GLY A 91 -10.85 -9.87 -4.07
CA GLY A 91 -11.32 -9.09 -5.22
C GLY A 91 -11.43 -7.59 -4.92
N GLY A 92 -11.70 -6.79 -5.96
CA GLY A 92 -12.03 -5.38 -5.81
C GLY A 92 -13.23 -5.18 -4.88
N SER A 93 -13.16 -4.15 -4.03
CA SER A 93 -14.19 -3.89 -3.02
C SER A 93 -15.41 -3.18 -3.60
N PRO A 94 -16.63 -3.72 -3.42
CA PRO A 94 -17.89 -3.01 -3.66
C PRO A 94 -18.32 -2.12 -2.47
N ARG A 95 -17.52 -2.07 -1.38
CA ARG A 95 -17.87 -1.27 -0.19
C ARG A 95 -17.66 0.22 -0.44
N PRO A 96 -18.36 1.09 0.30
CA PRO A 96 -18.12 2.52 0.27
C PRO A 96 -16.64 2.85 0.46
N TYR A 97 -16.11 3.72 -0.40
CA TYR A 97 -14.76 4.24 -0.26
C TYR A 97 -14.79 5.40 0.75
N ASN A 98 -14.16 5.20 1.91
CA ASN A 98 -14.12 6.22 2.96
C ASN A 98 -13.27 7.42 2.51
N ILE A 99 -13.92 8.54 2.19
CA ILE A 99 -13.26 9.78 1.73
C ILE A 99 -12.62 10.54 2.90
N ALA A 100 -13.24 10.52 4.08
CA ALA A 100 -12.73 11.17 5.29
C ALA A 100 -12.59 10.16 6.43
N LYS A 101 -11.50 10.28 7.20
CA LYS A 101 -11.17 9.36 8.30
C LYS A 101 -10.78 10.15 9.52
N PHE A 102 -11.22 9.72 10.70
CA PHE A 102 -10.90 10.43 11.94
C PHE A 102 -9.39 10.46 12.21
N SER A 103 -8.64 9.44 11.78
CA SER A 103 -7.17 9.44 11.87
C SER A 103 -6.50 10.52 11.01
N GLU A 104 -7.16 11.02 9.97
CA GLU A 104 -6.64 12.09 9.15
C GLU A 104 -6.57 13.41 9.93
N PHE A 105 -7.57 13.69 10.78
CA PHE A 105 -7.57 14.91 11.61
C PHE A 105 -6.38 14.93 12.58
N TYR A 106 -6.03 13.80 13.20
CA TYR A 106 -4.84 13.72 14.06
C TYR A 106 -3.56 14.07 13.31
N LEU A 107 -3.37 13.55 12.09
CA LEU A 107 -2.16 13.79 11.31
C LEU A 107 -2.12 15.18 10.67
N ILE A 108 -3.28 15.75 10.29
CA ILE A 108 -3.38 17.16 9.85
C ILE A 108 -3.03 18.09 11.02
N ALA A 109 -3.64 17.87 12.19
CA ALA A 109 -3.35 18.66 13.38
C ALA A 109 -1.88 18.53 13.82
N ALA A 110 -1.31 17.33 13.77
CA ALA A 110 0.09 17.10 14.09
C ALA A 110 1.02 17.83 13.12
N GLU A 111 0.72 17.81 11.81
CA GLU A 111 1.48 18.58 10.82
C GLU A 111 1.42 20.09 11.09
N ALA A 112 0.23 20.61 11.40
CA ALA A 112 0.04 22.01 11.74
C ALA A 112 0.83 22.39 13.00
N ALA A 113 0.79 21.55 14.03
CA ALA A 113 1.55 21.73 15.26
C ALA A 113 3.06 21.76 15.00
N VAL A 114 3.60 20.90 14.14
CA VAL A 114 5.00 20.96 13.71
C VAL A 114 5.33 22.32 13.07
N LYS A 115 4.49 22.81 12.16
CA LYS A 115 4.70 24.12 11.48
C LYS A 115 4.58 25.32 12.42
N LEU A 116 3.85 25.17 13.52
CA LEU A 116 3.70 26.17 14.58
C LEU A 116 4.76 26.02 15.69
N ASN A 117 5.76 25.15 15.52
CA ASN A 117 6.78 24.82 16.52
C ASN A 117 6.22 24.28 17.85
N LYS A 118 5.05 23.63 17.81
CA LYS A 118 4.39 22.98 18.95
C LYS A 118 4.68 21.48 18.97
N ASN A 119 5.95 21.13 19.15
CA ASN A 119 6.43 19.76 19.01
C ASN A 119 5.75 18.77 19.98
N GLU A 120 5.50 19.17 21.23
CA GLU A 120 4.82 18.32 22.22
C GLU A 120 3.39 17.96 21.78
N GLU A 121 2.65 18.94 21.28
CA GLU A 121 1.30 18.75 20.74
C GLU A 121 1.32 17.80 19.54
N ALA A 122 2.25 18.00 18.60
CA ALA A 122 2.44 17.11 17.46
C ALA A 122 2.72 15.66 17.89
N ARG A 123 3.59 15.48 18.88
CA ARG A 123 3.95 14.16 19.41
C ARG A 123 2.76 13.47 20.08
N ASN A 124 1.98 14.20 20.87
CA ASN A 124 0.80 13.67 21.53
C ASN A 124 -0.26 13.21 20.52
N LEU A 125 -0.51 14.00 19.48
CA LEU A 125 -1.45 13.66 18.41
C LEU A 125 -1.02 12.40 17.64
N VAL A 126 0.27 12.27 17.30
CA VAL A 126 0.79 11.07 16.63
C VAL A 126 0.70 9.83 17.53
N ASN A 127 0.98 9.99 18.83
CA ASN A 127 0.92 8.89 19.79
C ASN A 127 -0.46 8.25 19.90
N VAL A 128 -1.56 9.00 19.69
CA VAL A 128 -2.92 8.42 19.66
C VAL A 128 -3.02 7.35 18.57
N LEU A 129 -2.54 7.65 17.36
CA LEU A 129 -2.60 6.70 16.24
C LEU A 129 -1.63 5.54 16.43
N ARG A 130 -0.43 5.81 16.95
CA ARG A 130 0.59 4.78 17.20
C ARG A 130 0.15 3.79 18.29
N ALA A 131 -0.47 4.29 19.37
CA ALA A 131 -1.04 3.45 20.41
C ALA A 131 -2.17 2.56 19.86
N ARG A 132 -3.06 3.13 19.03
CA ARG A 132 -4.12 2.36 18.36
C ARG A 132 -3.54 1.31 17.41
N ALA A 133 -2.58 1.68 16.57
CA ALA A 133 -1.96 0.77 15.59
C ALA A 133 -1.10 -0.32 16.24
N GLY A 134 -0.63 -0.11 17.48
CA GLY A 134 0.06 -1.13 18.27
C GLY A 134 -0.84 -2.26 18.79
N LYS A 135 -2.17 -2.13 18.68
CA LYS A 135 -3.11 -3.16 19.08
C LYS A 135 -3.54 -3.98 17.88
N GLN A 136 -3.24 -5.27 17.90
CA GLN A 136 -3.66 -6.21 16.88
C GLN A 136 -4.71 -7.16 17.45
N THR A 137 -5.89 -7.16 16.84
CA THR A 137 -7.02 -8.03 17.22
C THR A 137 -7.23 -9.20 16.26
N PHE A 138 -6.57 -9.17 15.10
CA PHE A 138 -6.69 -10.20 14.08
C PHE A 138 -5.40 -10.34 13.29
N ASN A 139 -4.99 -11.57 12.99
CA ASN A 139 -3.87 -11.89 12.13
C ASN A 139 -4.38 -12.23 10.73
N GLN A 140 -4.05 -11.40 9.75
CA GLN A 140 -4.51 -11.58 8.37
C GLN A 140 -3.90 -12.80 7.67
N ASN A 141 -2.65 -13.14 7.99
CA ASN A 141 -1.97 -14.30 7.41
C ASN A 141 -2.63 -15.59 7.92
N ASP A 142 -2.78 -15.72 9.23
CA ASP A 142 -3.26 -16.95 9.86
C ASP A 142 -4.80 -17.00 9.97
N ARG A 143 -5.49 -15.90 9.61
CA ARG A 143 -6.94 -15.73 9.70
C ARG A 143 -7.53 -16.01 11.09
N VAL A 144 -6.77 -15.73 12.14
CA VAL A 144 -7.20 -15.95 13.54
C VAL A 144 -7.32 -14.65 14.31
N SER A 145 -8.23 -14.63 15.27
CA SER A 145 -8.29 -13.57 16.28
C SER A 145 -7.07 -13.66 17.18
N VAL A 146 -6.45 -12.52 17.49
CA VAL A 146 -5.31 -12.42 18.39
C VAL A 146 -5.56 -11.29 19.39
N SER A 147 -4.83 -11.27 20.50
CA SER A 147 -4.87 -10.16 21.47
C SER A 147 -3.45 -9.73 21.78
N ILE A 148 -2.87 -8.95 20.86
CA ILE A 148 -1.50 -8.44 20.99
C ILE A 148 -1.58 -6.94 21.22
N ASP A 149 -0.96 -6.48 22.31
CA ASP A 149 -0.88 -5.06 22.66
C ASP A 149 0.58 -4.60 22.71
N ASN A 150 1.03 -3.96 21.64
CA ASN A 150 2.31 -3.28 21.52
C ASN A 150 2.16 -1.75 21.63
N SER A 151 1.03 -1.24 22.11
CA SER A 151 0.74 0.21 22.14
C SER A 151 1.80 1.01 22.91
N ALA A 152 2.23 0.50 24.07
CA ALA A 152 3.28 1.12 24.88
C ALA A 152 4.63 1.18 24.13
N ALA A 153 5.03 0.08 23.47
CA ALA A 153 6.25 0.03 22.68
C ALA A 153 6.19 0.99 21.48
N MET A 154 5.04 1.09 20.82
CA MET A 154 4.84 2.00 19.69
C MET A 154 4.94 3.48 20.10
N VAL A 155 4.39 3.85 21.27
CA VAL A 155 4.49 5.20 21.84
C VAL A 155 5.91 5.51 22.32
N ALA A 156 6.58 4.55 22.95
CA ALA A 156 7.96 4.69 23.39
C ALA A 156 8.92 4.90 22.20
N ALA A 157 8.66 4.23 21.07
CA ALA A 157 9.42 4.38 19.83
C ALA A 157 9.14 5.70 19.08
N THR A 158 8.20 6.53 19.53
CA THR A 158 7.94 7.84 18.91
C THR A 158 9.10 8.80 19.23
N PRO A 159 9.77 9.38 18.22
CA PRO A 159 10.87 10.31 18.42
C PRO A 159 10.50 11.48 19.34
N ALA A 160 11.51 12.03 20.03
CA ALA A 160 11.34 13.23 20.84
C ALA A 160 10.94 14.44 19.98
N THR A 161 11.56 14.57 18.80
CA THR A 161 11.27 15.64 17.83
C THR A 161 10.50 15.10 16.65
N ILE A 162 9.32 15.66 16.42
CA ILE A 162 8.44 15.36 15.29
C ILE A 162 8.73 16.35 14.17
N THR A 163 9.11 15.82 13.02
CA THR A 163 9.37 16.60 11.81
C THR A 163 8.25 16.40 10.79
N ILE A 164 8.17 17.28 9.79
CA ILE A 164 7.29 17.06 8.63
C ILE A 164 7.62 15.72 7.96
N ASP A 165 8.90 15.34 7.92
CA ASP A 165 9.31 14.06 7.36
C ASP A 165 8.74 12.88 8.15
N TYR A 166 8.72 12.95 9.48
CA TYR A 166 8.11 11.91 10.32
C TYR A 166 6.59 11.84 10.13
N ILE A 167 5.91 12.99 10.04
CA ILE A 167 4.47 13.04 9.75
C ILE A 167 4.15 12.41 8.38
N LEU A 168 4.96 12.69 7.36
CA LEU A 168 4.79 12.07 6.04
C LEU A 168 5.00 10.56 6.07
N ASP A 169 5.85 10.04 6.95
CA ASP A 169 6.05 8.60 7.14
C ASP A 169 4.87 7.96 7.87
N GLU A 170 4.36 8.58 8.94
CA GLU A 170 3.16 8.11 9.65
C GLU A 170 1.91 8.16 8.75
N ARG A 171 1.74 9.21 7.94
CA ARG A 171 0.69 9.27 6.91
C ARG A 171 0.83 8.15 5.88
N SER A 172 2.07 7.81 5.49
CA SER A 172 2.30 6.70 4.56
C SER A 172 1.96 5.34 5.17
N ARG A 173 2.16 5.15 6.48
CA ARG A 173 1.80 3.92 7.20
C ARG A 173 0.29 3.82 7.38
N GLU A 174 -0.32 4.89 7.89
CA GLU A 174 -1.76 4.96 8.19
C GLU A 174 -2.62 4.91 6.93
N PHE A 175 -2.21 5.55 5.82
CA PHE A 175 -3.00 5.67 4.58
C PHE A 175 -2.40 4.95 3.38
N TRP A 176 -1.58 3.92 3.63
CA TRP A 176 -1.00 3.11 2.55
C TRP A 176 -2.08 2.58 1.61
N GLY A 177 -1.88 2.75 0.30
CA GLY A 177 -2.81 2.29 -0.74
C GLY A 177 -4.04 3.18 -0.98
N GLU A 178 -4.22 4.27 -0.22
CA GLU A 178 -5.45 5.08 -0.26
C GLU A 178 -5.33 6.39 -1.06
N GLY A 179 -4.33 6.51 -1.94
CA GLY A 179 -4.24 7.65 -2.87
C GLY A 179 -3.68 8.96 -2.29
N TYR A 180 -3.45 9.09 -0.98
CA TYR A 180 -2.94 10.33 -0.39
C TYR A 180 -1.47 10.65 -0.72
N ARG A 181 -0.63 9.63 -0.95
CA ARG A 181 0.83 9.79 -0.99
C ARG A 181 1.29 10.83 -2.01
N TRP A 182 0.73 10.84 -3.22
CA TRP A 182 1.15 11.80 -4.24
C TRP A 182 0.83 13.24 -3.82
N TYR A 183 -0.40 13.49 -3.34
CA TYR A 183 -0.83 14.80 -2.86
C TYR A 183 0.01 15.29 -1.68
N ASP A 184 0.30 14.41 -0.72
CA ASP A 184 1.15 14.72 0.43
C ASP A 184 2.55 15.15 0.01
N LEU A 185 3.17 14.43 -0.92
CA LEU A 185 4.52 14.74 -1.39
C LEU A 185 4.58 16.01 -2.24
N VAL A 186 3.56 16.25 -3.07
CA VAL A 186 3.48 17.46 -3.90
C VAL A 186 3.26 18.70 -3.03
N ARG A 187 2.27 18.69 -2.12
CA ARG A 187 1.95 19.88 -1.29
C ARG A 187 3.07 20.25 -0.32
N THR A 188 3.89 19.27 0.07
CA THR A 188 5.06 19.48 0.94
C THR A 188 6.36 19.71 0.18
N GLN A 189 6.32 19.72 -1.15
CA GLN A 189 7.50 19.87 -2.02
C GLN A 189 8.58 18.78 -1.78
N THR A 190 8.17 17.58 -1.36
CA THR A 190 9.09 16.47 -1.04
C THR A 190 9.07 15.33 -2.06
N TRP A 191 8.30 15.44 -3.15
CA TRP A 191 8.14 14.35 -4.12
C TRP A 191 9.47 13.94 -4.77
N ALA A 192 10.26 14.90 -5.24
CA ALA A 192 11.58 14.62 -5.80
C ALA A 192 12.50 13.96 -4.76
N LYS A 193 12.56 14.51 -3.53
CA LYS A 193 13.37 13.98 -2.42
C LYS A 193 13.02 12.52 -2.09
N ARG A 194 11.73 12.16 -2.11
CA ARG A 194 11.23 10.88 -1.57
C ARG A 194 10.90 9.82 -2.60
N ALA A 195 10.76 10.19 -3.88
CA ALA A 195 10.32 9.26 -4.94
C ALA A 195 11.27 9.24 -6.16
N SER A 196 12.33 10.04 -6.16
CA SER A 196 13.36 9.98 -7.21
C SER A 196 14.01 8.61 -7.29
N THR A 197 14.19 7.94 -6.15
CA THR A 197 14.74 6.58 -6.08
C THR A 197 13.82 5.68 -5.28
N TYR A 198 13.56 4.48 -5.79
CA TYR A 198 12.79 3.45 -5.10
C TYR A 198 13.30 2.06 -5.48
N ARG A 199 13.02 1.09 -4.62
CA ARG A 199 13.44 -0.31 -4.79
C ARG A 199 12.21 -1.20 -4.78
N ILE A 200 12.08 -2.07 -5.78
CA ILE A 200 10.94 -2.98 -5.95
C ILE A 200 11.42 -4.24 -6.67
N ALA A 201 10.80 -5.39 -6.43
CA ALA A 201 11.10 -6.61 -7.18
C ALA A 201 10.68 -6.43 -8.66
N GLY A 202 11.35 -7.16 -9.54
CA GLY A 202 11.09 -7.10 -10.99
C GLY A 202 9.67 -7.51 -11.40
N ASP A 203 9.34 -7.24 -12.66
CA ASP A 203 7.99 -7.44 -13.20
C ASP A 203 7.74 -8.89 -13.70
N GLY A 204 8.77 -9.75 -13.71
CA GLY A 204 8.63 -11.18 -14.00
C GLY A 204 7.87 -11.95 -12.90
N TYR A 205 7.30 -13.11 -13.23
CA TYR A 205 6.58 -13.93 -12.23
C TYR A 205 7.54 -14.45 -11.16
N THR A 206 8.67 -15.00 -11.58
CA THR A 206 9.71 -15.52 -10.68
C THR A 206 10.70 -14.44 -10.24
N ASP A 207 10.56 -13.20 -10.73
CA ASP A 207 11.41 -12.10 -10.31
C ASP A 207 11.22 -11.84 -8.81
N LYS A 208 12.34 -11.91 -8.13
CA LYS A 208 12.46 -11.76 -6.68
C LYS A 208 13.52 -10.69 -6.34
N ASP A 209 14.51 -10.54 -7.22
CA ASP A 209 15.61 -9.63 -6.97
C ASP A 209 15.13 -8.17 -7.02
N LEU A 210 15.47 -7.44 -5.97
CA LEU A 210 15.15 -6.05 -5.81
C LEU A 210 15.96 -5.19 -6.78
N LYS A 211 15.25 -4.46 -7.65
CA LYS A 211 15.85 -3.51 -8.59
C LYS A 211 15.65 -2.10 -8.06
N THR A 212 16.72 -1.31 -8.12
CA THR A 212 16.66 0.12 -7.82
C THR A 212 16.35 0.88 -9.09
N TYR A 213 15.33 1.73 -9.02
CA TYR A 213 14.90 2.59 -10.10
C TYR A 213 15.12 4.04 -9.70
N THR A 214 15.74 4.80 -10.60
CA THR A 214 15.94 6.24 -10.45
C THR A 214 15.16 6.98 -11.52
N ARG A 215 14.52 8.08 -11.13
CA ARG A 215 13.78 8.98 -12.01
C ARG A 215 14.09 10.43 -11.65
N THR A 216 14.18 11.27 -12.67
CA THR A 216 14.24 12.72 -12.49
C THR A 216 12.81 13.22 -12.30
N ILE A 217 12.56 13.95 -11.21
CA ILE A 217 11.25 14.55 -10.91
C ILE A 217 11.43 16.07 -10.79
N PRO A 218 11.29 16.82 -11.89
CA PRO A 218 11.39 18.28 -11.84
C PRO A 218 10.20 18.87 -11.07
N ALA A 219 10.47 19.86 -10.20
CA ALA A 219 9.46 20.48 -9.34
C ALA A 219 8.36 21.22 -10.11
N ASN A 220 8.68 21.73 -11.29
CA ASN A 220 7.73 22.44 -12.16
C ASN A 220 6.61 21.51 -12.71
N TYR A 221 6.79 20.18 -12.70
CA TYR A 221 5.78 19.20 -13.11
C TYR A 221 4.89 18.67 -11.97
N TYR A 222 4.85 19.36 -10.83
CA TYR A 222 4.00 18.94 -9.72
C TYR A 222 2.52 19.26 -9.97
N ILE A 223 2.26 20.27 -10.80
CA ILE A 223 0.93 20.59 -11.30
C ILE A 223 0.76 19.86 -12.63
N ARG A 224 -0.39 19.22 -12.85
CA ARG A 224 -0.67 18.44 -14.07
C ARG A 224 -1.02 19.33 -15.25
N PRO A 225 -0.82 18.91 -16.51
CA PRO A 225 -1.21 19.73 -17.65
C PRO A 225 -2.73 19.88 -17.70
N ILE A 226 -3.18 21.04 -18.16
CA ILE A 226 -4.55 21.23 -18.60
C ILE A 226 -4.73 20.39 -19.88
N PRO A 227 -5.77 19.53 -19.99
CA PRO A 227 -5.98 18.70 -21.17
C PRO A 227 -6.07 19.53 -22.46
N GLN A 228 -5.45 19.06 -23.54
CA GLN A 228 -5.43 19.82 -24.80
C GLN A 228 -6.84 20.13 -25.32
N GLY A 229 -7.75 19.15 -25.29
CA GLY A 229 -9.14 19.38 -25.70
C GLY A 229 -9.89 20.43 -24.88
N GLN A 230 -9.47 20.69 -23.62
CA GLN A 230 -10.01 21.81 -22.84
C GLN A 230 -9.51 23.15 -23.40
N LEU A 231 -8.24 23.25 -23.76
CA LEU A 231 -7.65 24.47 -24.35
C LEU A 231 -8.20 24.76 -25.74
N ASP A 232 -8.38 23.71 -26.55
CA ASP A 232 -8.92 23.82 -27.91
C ASP A 232 -10.35 24.39 -27.90
N GLY A 233 -11.16 23.99 -26.91
CA GLY A 233 -12.54 24.46 -26.73
C GLY A 233 -12.71 25.83 -26.09
N MET A 234 -11.62 26.52 -25.71
CA MET A 234 -11.70 27.87 -25.14
C MET A 234 -11.84 28.94 -26.24
N GLU A 235 -12.72 29.91 -26.02
CA GLU A 235 -12.87 31.10 -26.86
C GLU A 235 -11.90 32.20 -26.40
N MET A 236 -10.61 31.95 -26.61
CA MET A 236 -9.50 32.87 -26.27
C MET A 236 -8.49 32.89 -27.42
N THR A 237 -7.65 33.91 -27.48
CA THR A 237 -6.53 33.96 -28.43
C THR A 237 -5.50 32.87 -28.13
N ASP A 238 -4.64 32.54 -29.11
CA ASP A 238 -3.60 31.52 -28.93
C ASP A 238 -2.60 31.90 -27.82
N GLU A 239 -2.27 33.19 -27.69
CA GLU A 239 -1.41 33.70 -26.63
C GLU A 239 -2.04 33.53 -25.25
N GLU A 240 -3.33 33.84 -25.12
CA GLU A 240 -4.09 33.66 -23.89
C GLU A 240 -4.21 32.17 -23.51
N LYS A 241 -4.44 31.28 -24.47
CA LYS A 241 -4.45 29.81 -24.26
C LYS A 241 -3.08 29.30 -23.80
N ALA A 242 -2.00 29.75 -24.43
CA ALA A 242 -0.64 29.39 -24.02
C ALA A 242 -0.34 29.84 -22.58
N ASN A 243 -0.79 31.03 -22.20
CA ASN A 243 -0.64 31.53 -20.83
C ASN A 243 -1.55 30.85 -19.81
N TYR A 244 -2.72 30.35 -20.25
CA TYR A 244 -3.64 29.58 -19.40
C TYR A 244 -3.08 28.22 -18.98
N GLN A 245 -2.21 27.62 -19.80
CA GLN A 245 -1.54 26.37 -19.46
C GLN A 245 -0.59 26.52 -18.27
N ASN A 246 -0.41 25.43 -17.51
CA ASN A 246 0.52 25.37 -16.39
C ASN A 246 1.96 25.61 -16.88
N PRO A 247 2.79 26.38 -16.13
CA PRO A 247 4.07 26.91 -16.64
C PRO A 247 5.02 25.89 -17.26
N ALA A 248 5.05 24.65 -16.76
CA ALA A 248 5.93 23.59 -17.26
C ALA A 248 5.48 22.96 -18.60
N TYR A 249 4.30 23.30 -19.09
CA TYR A 249 3.69 22.73 -20.30
C TYR A 249 3.40 23.78 -21.37
N ARG A 250 3.92 25.00 -21.22
CA ARG A 250 3.83 26.07 -22.21
C ARG A 250 4.96 25.86 -23.23
N ASN A 251 4.81 24.85 -24.08
CA ASN A 251 5.81 24.46 -25.07
C ASN A 251 5.22 24.58 -26.47
#